data_AF-A0A1Q7ITB6-F1
#
_entry.id   AF-A0A1Q7ITB6-F1
#
_cell.length_a   1.000
_cell.length_b   1.000
_cell.length_c   1.000
_cell.angle_alpha   90.00
_cell.angle_beta   90.00
_cell.angle_gamma   90.00
#
_symmetry.space_group_name_H-M   'P 1'
#
loop_
_entity.id
_entity.type
_entity.pdbx_description
1 polymer ?
#
loop_
_entity_poly.entity_id
_entity_poly.type
_entity_poly.pdbx_seq_one_letter_code
_entity_poly.pdbx_strand_id
1 'polypeptide(L)'
;MNGSRQPLRIVLACVVAALIAGAAQGQTTAPPATQPAGPPTAPPARQSVAPTAPSAPPPSFEALAWLRGCWEGKAARNQFNEQWQSARGGMMLGSSQMVVGQRTQDYTYLRIESRPDGLYYVAVPSGKKEIAFKLTGVEDDKGVKVFTFTNPQDEFPQRVVYRHREHGLLFAQAGGKVDGKDREVTYPMHRVDCVTGALASD
;
A
#
# COMPACT_ATOMS: atom_id res chain seq x y z
N MET A 1 -7.85 -10.40 50.99
CA MET A 1 -7.78 -9.04 50.41
C MET A 1 -7.30 -9.18 48.99
N ASN A 2 -8.23 -8.98 48.04
CA ASN A 2 -8.13 -9.38 46.65
C ASN A 2 -7.66 -8.17 45.81
N GLY A 3 -6.44 -8.20 45.28
CA GLY A 3 -5.85 -7.11 44.50
C GLY A 3 -6.15 -7.27 43.01
N SER A 4 -7.28 -6.72 42.55
CA SER A 4 -7.67 -6.70 41.14
C SER A 4 -6.91 -5.59 40.40
N ARG A 5 -5.96 -5.96 39.54
CA ARG A 5 -5.35 -5.04 38.56
C ARG A 5 -6.18 -5.06 37.28
N GLN A 6 -6.92 -3.98 37.01
CA GLN A 6 -7.61 -3.77 35.75
C GLN A 6 -6.59 -3.45 34.63
N PRO A 7 -6.70 -4.04 33.42
CA PRO A 7 -5.93 -3.58 32.27
C PRO A 7 -6.62 -2.38 31.60
N LEU A 8 -5.82 -1.33 31.41
CA LEU A 8 -6.10 -0.07 30.75
C LEU A 8 -6.71 -0.30 29.34
N ARG A 9 -7.98 0.06 29.16
CA ARG A 9 -8.63 0.13 27.84
C ARG A 9 -8.24 1.45 27.19
N ILE A 10 -7.28 1.43 26.26
CA ILE A 10 -6.99 2.57 25.40
C ILE A 10 -8.06 2.59 24.31
N VAL A 11 -9.08 3.43 24.51
CA VAL A 11 -10.03 3.85 23.49
C VAL A 11 -9.43 5.10 22.86
N LEU A 12 -8.91 5.01 21.63
CA LEU A 12 -8.46 6.18 20.89
C LEU A 12 -9.66 6.71 20.09
N ALA A 13 -10.27 7.76 20.64
CA ALA A 13 -11.36 8.50 20.04
C ALA A 13 -10.84 9.43 18.92
N CYS A 14 -11.65 9.55 17.87
CA CYS A 14 -11.46 10.43 16.73
C CYS A 14 -11.25 11.90 17.16
N VAL A 15 -10.23 12.55 16.60
CA VAL A 15 -10.12 14.01 16.64
C VAL A 15 -10.72 14.57 15.34
N VAL A 16 -11.81 15.31 15.52
CA VAL A 16 -12.42 16.19 14.53
C VAL A 16 -11.61 17.49 14.50
N ALA A 17 -11.24 17.95 13.30
CA ALA A 17 -10.89 19.34 13.08
C ALA A 17 -11.37 19.76 11.68
N ALA A 18 -12.38 20.63 11.67
CA ALA A 18 -12.81 21.41 10.53
C ALA A 18 -12.48 22.87 10.81
N LEU A 19 -11.68 23.53 9.97
CA LEU A 19 -11.63 25.00 9.93
C LEU A 19 -11.32 25.54 8.50
N ILE A 20 -12.37 26.17 7.96
CA ILE A 20 -12.52 27.51 7.33
C ILE A 20 -11.66 27.96 6.10
N ALA A 21 -12.45 28.34 5.09
CA ALA A 21 -12.34 29.27 3.95
C ALA A 21 -11.08 30.15 3.71
N GLY A 22 -10.85 30.42 2.43
CA GLY A 22 -10.10 31.59 1.97
C GLY A 22 -10.06 31.69 0.44
N ALA A 23 -10.86 32.59 -0.12
CA ALA A 23 -10.84 32.96 -1.54
C ALA A 23 -9.67 33.92 -1.85
N ALA A 24 -9.08 33.82 -3.04
CA ALA A 24 -8.34 34.89 -3.72
C ALA A 24 -8.31 34.57 -5.23
N GLN A 25 -9.09 35.29 -6.05
CA GLN A 25 -8.63 36.39 -6.93
C GLN A 25 -7.59 35.90 -7.96
N GLY A 26 -7.92 35.75 -9.24
CA GLY A 26 -8.35 36.85 -10.11
C GLY A 26 -7.12 37.54 -10.69
N GLN A 27 -6.40 36.88 -11.61
CA GLN A 27 -5.27 37.49 -12.30
C GLN A 27 -5.76 38.21 -13.56
N THR A 28 -5.75 39.54 -13.49
CA THR A 28 -5.94 40.45 -14.61
C THR A 28 -4.71 40.40 -15.50
N THR A 29 -4.87 39.91 -16.73
CA THR A 29 -3.81 39.96 -17.76
C THR A 29 -3.71 41.38 -18.32
N ALA A 30 -2.55 42.03 -18.14
CA ALA A 30 -2.19 43.25 -18.86
C ALA A 30 -1.91 42.95 -20.35
N PRO A 31 -2.18 43.87 -21.28
CA PRO A 31 -1.89 43.69 -22.70
C PRO A 31 -0.38 43.78 -23.00
N PRO A 32 0.12 43.12 -24.06
CA PRO A 32 1.55 43.07 -24.36
C PRO A 32 2.03 44.41 -24.95
N ALA A 33 3.16 44.89 -24.44
CA ALA A 33 3.91 45.99 -25.04
C ALA A 33 4.71 45.49 -26.24
N THR A 34 4.59 46.19 -27.37
CA THR A 34 5.30 45.93 -28.62
C THR A 34 6.79 46.22 -28.46
N GLN A 35 7.64 45.18 -28.56
CA GLN A 35 9.11 45.34 -28.63
C GLN A 35 9.57 45.56 -30.08
N PRO A 36 10.55 46.44 -30.35
CA PRO A 36 11.16 46.58 -31.66
C PRO A 36 12.08 45.40 -31.99
N ALA A 37 12.06 44.96 -33.25
CA ALA A 37 12.84 43.83 -33.76
C ALA A 37 14.36 44.09 -33.68
N GLY A 38 15.07 43.23 -32.94
CA GLY A 38 16.53 43.12 -33.00
C GLY A 38 17.00 42.30 -34.21
N PRO A 39 18.30 42.38 -34.58
CA PRO A 39 18.86 41.70 -35.76
C PRO A 39 18.85 40.17 -35.62
N PRO A 40 18.91 39.43 -36.76
CA PRO A 40 18.62 38.00 -36.78
C PRO A 40 19.62 37.19 -35.94
N THR A 41 19.09 36.44 -34.99
CA THR A 41 19.83 35.51 -34.14
C THR A 41 20.17 34.25 -34.92
N ALA A 42 21.40 33.75 -34.75
CA ALA A 42 21.88 32.50 -35.33
C ALA A 42 20.96 31.31 -34.94
N PRO A 43 20.81 30.29 -35.80
CA PRO A 43 19.95 29.14 -35.50
C PRO A 43 20.45 28.38 -34.24
N PRO A 44 19.55 27.90 -33.37
CA PRO A 44 19.95 27.16 -32.19
C PRO A 44 20.64 25.86 -32.58
N ALA A 45 21.76 25.57 -31.92
CA ALA A 45 22.44 24.29 -32.04
C ALA A 45 21.48 23.15 -31.68
N ARG A 46 21.38 22.13 -32.54
CA ARG A 46 20.62 20.91 -32.25
C ARG A 46 21.21 20.26 -31.02
N GLN A 47 20.48 20.31 -29.91
CA GLN A 47 20.78 19.47 -28.76
C GLN A 47 20.43 18.03 -29.13
N SER A 48 21.44 17.17 -29.17
CA SER A 48 21.26 15.73 -29.35
C SER A 48 20.56 15.18 -28.11
N VAL A 49 19.27 14.89 -28.22
CA VAL A 49 18.53 14.15 -27.19
C VAL A 49 19.09 12.73 -27.20
N ALA A 50 19.91 12.40 -26.20
CA ALA A 50 20.34 11.02 -26.00
C ALA A 50 19.09 10.15 -25.79
N PRO A 51 19.00 8.95 -26.40
CA PRO A 51 17.86 8.07 -26.19
C PRO A 51 17.83 7.67 -24.71
N THR A 52 16.76 8.06 -24.01
CA THR A 52 16.43 7.53 -22.70
C THR A 52 16.35 6.02 -22.83
N ALA A 53 17.22 5.30 -22.10
CA ALA A 53 17.15 3.85 -22.04
C ALA A 53 15.72 3.44 -21.62
N PRO A 54 15.13 2.39 -22.23
CA PRO A 54 13.80 1.94 -21.84
C PRO A 54 13.82 1.60 -20.35
N SER A 55 12.97 2.28 -19.56
CA SER A 55 12.75 1.86 -18.18
C SER A 55 12.24 0.42 -18.22
N ALA A 56 12.79 -0.45 -17.38
CA ALA A 56 12.30 -1.81 -17.24
C ALA A 56 10.77 -1.78 -17.12
N PRO A 57 10.05 -2.69 -17.81
CA PRO A 57 8.59 -2.72 -17.75
C PRO A 57 8.16 -2.80 -16.28
N PRO A 58 7.13 -2.05 -15.87
CA PRO A 58 6.65 -2.10 -14.50
C PRO A 58 6.34 -3.57 -14.15
N PRO A 59 6.69 -4.02 -12.94
CA PRO A 59 6.48 -5.41 -12.54
C PRO A 59 5.02 -5.78 -12.76
N SER A 60 4.83 -6.86 -13.52
CA SER A 60 3.50 -7.33 -13.91
C SER A 60 2.80 -8.00 -12.73
N PHE A 61 1.46 -7.92 -12.69
CA PHE A 61 0.62 -8.66 -11.73
C PHE A 61 0.93 -10.16 -11.67
N GLU A 62 1.48 -10.70 -12.75
CA GLU A 62 1.87 -12.10 -12.86
C GLU A 62 2.90 -12.49 -11.78
N ALA A 63 3.80 -11.59 -11.43
CA ALA A 63 4.77 -11.81 -10.35
C ALA A 63 4.11 -11.93 -8.97
N LEU A 64 2.86 -11.48 -8.83
CA LEU A 64 2.01 -11.56 -7.64
C LEU A 64 0.89 -12.60 -7.78
N ALA A 65 0.86 -13.39 -8.86
CA ALA A 65 -0.18 -14.40 -9.09
C ALA A 65 -0.27 -15.43 -7.96
N TRP A 66 0.85 -15.69 -7.27
CA TRP A 66 0.91 -16.55 -6.10
C TRP A 66 0.03 -16.05 -4.93
N LEU A 67 -0.23 -14.74 -4.83
CA LEU A 67 -1.02 -14.15 -3.75
C LEU A 67 -2.52 -14.49 -3.86
N ARG A 68 -2.99 -14.86 -5.06
CA ARG A 68 -4.38 -15.29 -5.30
C ARG A 68 -4.78 -16.42 -4.35
N GLY A 69 -5.99 -16.38 -3.83
CA GLY A 69 -6.57 -17.40 -2.97
C GLY A 69 -6.89 -16.87 -1.57
N CYS A 70 -7.09 -17.77 -0.62
CA CYS A 70 -7.42 -17.43 0.75
C CYS A 70 -6.29 -17.83 1.68
N TRP A 71 -6.04 -16.97 2.65
CA TRP A 71 -4.93 -17.05 3.58
C TRP A 71 -5.47 -16.86 4.99
N GLU A 72 -5.01 -17.70 5.92
CA GLU A 72 -5.38 -17.60 7.31
C GLU A 72 -4.16 -17.62 8.21
N GLY A 73 -4.21 -16.85 9.29
CA GLY A 73 -3.16 -16.81 10.29
C GLY A 73 -3.72 -16.58 11.68
N LYS A 74 -2.94 -17.03 12.67
CA LYS A 74 -3.26 -16.87 14.09
C LYS A 74 -2.01 -16.40 14.83
N ALA A 75 -2.17 -15.36 15.63
CA ALA A 75 -1.12 -14.85 16.51
C ALA A 75 -1.73 -14.50 17.88
N ALA A 76 -1.37 -15.24 18.92
CA ALA A 76 -1.98 -15.15 20.24
C ALA A 76 -3.52 -15.23 20.19
N ARG A 77 -4.24 -14.13 20.49
CA ARG A 77 -5.71 -14.07 20.44
C ARG A 77 -6.26 -13.52 19.12
N ASN A 78 -5.38 -13.13 18.20
CA ASN A 78 -5.74 -12.54 16.93
C ASN A 78 -5.82 -13.64 15.89
N GLN A 79 -6.90 -13.64 15.13
CA GLN A 79 -7.06 -14.43 13.92
C GLN A 79 -7.20 -13.45 12.78
N PHE A 80 -6.53 -13.68 11.67
CA PHE A 80 -6.61 -12.83 10.50
C PHE A 80 -6.77 -13.70 9.28
N ASN A 81 -7.69 -13.29 8.41
CA ASN A 81 -7.84 -13.86 7.08
C ASN A 81 -7.60 -12.77 6.03
N GLU A 82 -7.14 -13.21 4.87
CA GLU A 82 -6.97 -12.36 3.71
C GLU A 82 -7.28 -13.16 2.46
N GLN A 83 -8.03 -12.56 1.54
CA GLN A 83 -8.37 -13.19 0.27
C GLN A 83 -8.02 -12.27 -0.89
N TRP A 84 -7.53 -12.87 -1.98
CA TRP A 84 -7.19 -12.18 -3.21
C TRP A 84 -7.77 -12.86 -4.43
N GLN A 85 -8.40 -12.06 -5.29
CA GLN A 85 -8.89 -12.48 -6.59
C GLN A 85 -7.76 -12.53 -7.63
N SER A 86 -8.01 -13.23 -8.73
CA SER A 86 -7.13 -13.17 -9.90
C SER A 86 -7.08 -11.74 -10.46
N ALA A 87 -5.92 -11.34 -10.98
CA ALA A 87 -5.78 -10.06 -11.67
C ALA A 87 -6.71 -9.99 -12.89
N ARG A 88 -7.50 -8.92 -13.00
CA ARG A 88 -8.38 -8.62 -14.15
C ARG A 88 -8.43 -7.11 -14.35
N GLY A 89 -8.40 -6.65 -15.60
CA GLY A 89 -8.55 -5.22 -15.90
C GLY A 89 -7.49 -4.32 -15.25
N GLY A 90 -6.26 -4.82 -15.06
CA GLY A 90 -5.17 -4.05 -14.44
C GLY A 90 -5.27 -3.90 -12.93
N MET A 91 -5.98 -4.81 -12.24
CA MET A 91 -6.01 -4.85 -10.78
C MET A 91 -6.23 -6.27 -10.23
N MET A 92 -5.74 -6.53 -9.02
CA MET A 92 -6.19 -7.60 -8.12
C MET A 92 -7.03 -6.97 -7.02
N LEU A 93 -8.20 -7.55 -6.75
CA LEU A 93 -9.05 -7.15 -5.63
C LEU A 93 -8.85 -8.12 -4.47
N GLY A 94 -8.88 -7.60 -3.25
CA GLY A 94 -8.80 -8.42 -2.05
C GLY A 94 -9.58 -7.83 -0.88
N SER A 95 -9.61 -8.59 0.20
CA SER A 95 -10.14 -8.14 1.48
C SER A 95 -9.46 -8.88 2.61
N SER A 96 -9.29 -8.22 3.76
CA SER A 96 -8.82 -8.85 4.98
C SER A 96 -9.77 -8.62 6.14
N GLN A 97 -9.76 -9.53 7.10
CA GLN A 97 -10.52 -9.43 8.35
C GLN A 97 -9.60 -9.77 9.51
N MET A 98 -9.68 -8.99 10.59
CA MET A 98 -9.04 -9.29 11.86
C MET A 98 -10.08 -9.55 12.92
N VAL A 99 -10.02 -10.73 13.54
CA VAL A 99 -10.86 -11.17 14.64
C VAL A 99 -10.03 -11.24 15.91
N VAL A 100 -10.53 -10.65 16.99
CA VAL A 100 -9.93 -10.74 18.32
C VAL A 100 -10.91 -11.43 19.26
N GLY A 101 -10.54 -12.61 19.75
CA GLY A 101 -11.48 -13.47 20.48
C GLY A 101 -12.61 -13.96 19.58
N GLN A 102 -13.82 -13.44 19.77
CA GLN A 102 -15.04 -13.83 19.04
C GLN A 102 -15.68 -12.65 18.29
N ARG A 103 -14.98 -11.53 18.15
CA ARG A 103 -15.49 -10.33 17.48
C ARG A 103 -14.56 -9.89 16.37
N THR A 104 -15.14 -9.48 15.25
CA THR A 104 -14.39 -8.76 14.22
C THR A 104 -13.95 -7.43 14.81
N GLN A 105 -12.64 -7.20 14.82
CA GLN A 105 -12.02 -5.98 15.32
C GLN A 105 -11.76 -4.99 14.18
N ASP A 106 -11.38 -5.49 12.99
CA ASP A 106 -11.11 -4.67 11.82
C ASP A 106 -11.36 -5.47 10.53
N TYR A 107 -11.57 -4.78 9.42
CA TYR A 107 -11.56 -5.33 8.07
C TYR A 107 -11.00 -4.30 7.10
N THR A 108 -10.42 -4.74 5.99
CA THR A 108 -9.83 -3.86 4.98
C THR A 108 -10.22 -4.32 3.59
N TYR A 109 -10.65 -3.39 2.73
CA TYR A 109 -10.74 -3.65 1.30
C TYR A 109 -9.41 -3.33 0.63
N LEU A 110 -8.94 -4.24 -0.21
CA LEU A 110 -7.60 -4.20 -0.77
C LEU A 110 -7.63 -4.15 -2.29
N ARG A 111 -6.68 -3.42 -2.88
CA ARG A 111 -6.37 -3.50 -4.30
C ARG A 111 -4.87 -3.56 -4.49
N ILE A 112 -4.43 -4.36 -5.44
CA ILE A 112 -3.14 -4.15 -6.09
C ILE A 112 -3.48 -3.66 -7.49
N GLU A 113 -3.08 -2.45 -7.85
CA GLU A 113 -3.53 -1.79 -9.08
C GLU A 113 -2.37 -1.12 -9.83
N SER A 114 -2.47 -1.10 -11.15
CA SER A 114 -1.51 -0.38 -12.00
C SER A 114 -1.94 1.08 -12.11
N ARG A 115 -0.96 1.97 -11.97
CA ARG A 115 -1.05 3.39 -12.26
C ARG A 115 0.02 3.75 -13.30
N PRO A 116 -0.05 4.93 -13.96
CA PRO A 116 0.92 5.31 -14.98
C PRO A 116 2.38 5.26 -14.52
N ASP A 117 2.62 5.44 -13.22
CA ASP A 117 3.96 5.53 -12.64
C ASP A 117 4.36 4.29 -11.81
N GLY A 118 3.56 3.22 -11.78
CA GLY A 118 3.94 1.96 -11.15
C GLY A 118 2.77 1.13 -10.62
N LEU A 119 3.12 0.11 -9.84
CA LEU A 119 2.17 -0.76 -9.15
C LEU A 119 1.91 -0.24 -7.74
N TYR A 120 0.66 -0.29 -7.29
CA TYR A 120 0.26 0.21 -5.98
C TYR A 120 -0.47 -0.86 -5.19
N TYR A 121 -0.13 -0.99 -3.90
CA TYR A 121 -0.97 -1.62 -2.90
C TYR A 121 -1.86 -0.55 -2.29
N VAL A 122 -3.17 -0.73 -2.33
CA VAL A 122 -4.16 0.24 -1.87
C VAL A 122 -5.05 -0.44 -0.83
N ALA A 123 -5.20 0.20 0.32
CA ALA A 123 -5.97 -0.31 1.43
C ALA A 123 -7.04 0.70 1.87
N VAL A 124 -8.25 0.23 2.12
CA VAL A 124 -9.33 0.98 2.76
C VAL A 124 -9.73 0.26 4.05
N PRO A 125 -9.12 0.64 5.19
CA PRO A 125 -9.46 0.04 6.48
C PRO A 125 -10.85 0.46 6.96
N SER A 126 -11.45 -0.33 7.85
CA SER A 126 -12.80 -0.07 8.35
C SER A 126 -12.89 1.30 9.03
N GLY A 127 -13.83 2.12 8.56
CA GLY A 127 -14.04 3.48 9.08
C GLY A 127 -12.91 4.48 8.79
N LYS A 128 -11.93 4.13 7.95
CA LYS A 128 -10.79 4.99 7.59
C LYS A 128 -10.78 5.34 6.10
N LYS A 129 -9.98 6.35 5.75
CA LYS A 129 -9.71 6.73 4.36
C LYS A 129 -8.79 5.71 3.68
N GLU A 130 -8.86 5.70 2.36
CA GLU A 130 -7.94 4.97 1.51
C GLU A 130 -6.49 5.43 1.72
N ILE A 131 -5.56 4.47 1.72
CA ILE A 131 -4.12 4.70 1.77
C ILE A 131 -3.47 3.88 0.64
N ALA A 132 -2.60 4.51 -0.14
CA ALA A 132 -1.91 3.88 -1.27
C ALA A 132 -0.39 3.83 -1.05
N PHE A 133 0.21 2.69 -1.35
CA PHE A 133 1.63 2.39 -1.20
C PHE A 133 2.19 2.01 -2.56
N LYS A 134 3.19 2.75 -3.04
CA LYS A 134 3.84 2.45 -4.32
C LYS A 134 4.82 1.29 -4.15
N LEU A 135 4.85 0.34 -5.08
CA LEU A 135 5.87 -0.69 -5.11
C LEU A 135 7.23 -0.04 -5.37
N THR A 136 8.17 -0.25 -4.45
CA THR A 136 9.51 0.34 -4.47
C THR A 136 10.63 -0.68 -4.44
N GLY A 137 10.33 -1.96 -4.14
CA GLY A 137 11.32 -3.02 -4.16
C GLY A 137 10.72 -4.38 -4.53
N VAL A 138 11.45 -5.12 -5.35
CA VAL A 138 11.26 -6.55 -5.56
C VAL A 138 12.61 -7.21 -5.35
N GLU A 139 12.73 -7.99 -4.29
CA GLU A 139 13.95 -8.72 -3.95
C GLU A 139 13.75 -10.21 -4.22
N ASP A 140 14.84 -10.90 -4.54
CA ASP A 140 14.87 -12.36 -4.69
C ASP A 140 15.78 -12.95 -3.61
N ASP A 141 15.17 -13.62 -2.63
CA ASP A 141 15.83 -14.30 -1.52
C ASP A 141 15.78 -15.80 -1.78
N LYS A 142 16.76 -16.31 -2.52
CA LYS A 142 16.90 -17.74 -2.86
C LYS A 142 15.65 -18.31 -3.55
N GLY A 143 15.10 -17.59 -4.54
CA GLY A 143 13.90 -17.98 -5.26
C GLY A 143 12.58 -17.54 -4.59
N VAL A 144 12.65 -16.97 -3.39
CA VAL A 144 11.51 -16.29 -2.75
C VAL A 144 11.48 -14.83 -3.18
N LYS A 145 10.38 -14.40 -3.78
CA LYS A 145 10.17 -12.98 -4.10
C LYS A 145 9.58 -12.23 -2.92
N VAL A 146 10.17 -11.08 -2.62
CA VAL A 146 9.74 -10.13 -1.59
C VAL A 146 9.32 -8.84 -2.26
N PHE A 147 8.06 -8.44 -2.08
CA PHE A 147 7.50 -7.23 -2.66
C PHE A 147 7.32 -6.18 -1.59
N THR A 148 7.98 -5.04 -1.75
CA THR A 148 7.96 -3.92 -0.80
C THR A 148 7.22 -2.75 -1.41
N PHE A 149 6.13 -2.35 -0.76
CA PHE A 149 5.33 -1.18 -1.08
C PHE A 149 5.52 -0.11 -0.01
N THR A 150 5.72 1.15 -0.39
CA THR A 150 5.98 2.24 0.55
C THR A 150 5.08 3.44 0.31
N ASN A 151 4.72 4.12 1.39
CA ASN A 151 4.06 5.41 1.41
C ASN A 151 4.80 6.28 2.45
N PRO A 152 5.64 7.24 2.03
CA PRO A 152 6.53 7.97 2.95
C PRO A 152 5.81 9.06 3.77
N GLN A 153 4.54 8.86 4.15
CA GLN A 153 3.79 9.76 5.01
C GLN A 153 4.22 9.61 6.49
N ASP A 154 3.89 10.57 7.34
CA ASP A 154 4.31 10.56 8.75
C ASP A 154 3.56 9.51 9.63
N GLU A 155 2.44 8.96 9.15
CA GLU A 155 1.61 8.00 9.88
C GLU A 155 1.98 6.54 9.58
N PHE A 156 1.86 5.66 10.59
CA PHE A 156 1.93 4.21 10.39
C PHE A 156 0.66 3.67 9.68
N PRO A 157 0.78 2.69 8.76
CA PRO A 157 2.03 2.13 8.25
C PRO A 157 2.62 2.97 7.12
N GLN A 158 3.95 2.90 6.99
CA GLN A 158 4.72 3.55 5.92
C GLN A 158 5.22 2.54 4.87
N ARG A 159 5.24 1.26 5.24
CA ARG A 159 5.68 0.15 4.40
C ARG A 159 4.77 -1.06 4.57
N VAL A 160 4.45 -1.71 3.46
CA VAL A 160 3.80 -3.02 3.40
C VAL A 160 4.71 -3.96 2.63
N VAL A 161 4.97 -5.15 3.18
CA VAL A 161 5.81 -6.18 2.54
C VAL A 161 5.05 -7.48 2.42
N TYR A 162 5.05 -8.06 1.21
CA TYR A 162 4.53 -9.39 0.94
C TYR A 162 5.68 -10.33 0.60
N ARG A 163 5.72 -11.48 1.28
CA ARG A 163 6.74 -12.50 1.09
C ARG A 163 6.10 -13.89 1.11
N HIS A 164 6.24 -14.60 0.01
CA HIS A 164 5.88 -16.01 -0.10
C HIS A 164 7.04 -16.88 0.42
N ARG A 165 6.80 -17.97 1.14
CA ARG A 165 7.84 -18.96 1.49
C ARG A 165 7.39 -20.34 1.02
N GLU A 166 8.27 -21.33 1.14
CA GLU A 166 7.94 -22.73 0.90
C GLU A 166 6.73 -23.17 1.75
N HIS A 167 6.05 -24.24 1.31
CA HIS A 167 4.90 -24.84 1.98
C HIS A 167 3.69 -23.91 2.16
N GLY A 168 3.39 -23.10 1.13
CA GLY A 168 2.19 -22.27 1.11
C GLY A 168 2.12 -21.21 2.22
N LEU A 169 3.28 -20.71 2.68
CA LEU A 169 3.36 -19.68 3.71
C LEU A 169 3.42 -18.28 3.09
N LEU A 170 2.59 -17.38 3.61
CA LEU A 170 2.60 -15.95 3.31
C LEU A 170 2.99 -15.18 4.57
N PHE A 171 3.84 -14.18 4.41
CA PHE A 171 4.08 -13.16 5.42
C PHE A 171 3.70 -11.81 4.84
N ALA A 172 2.64 -11.21 5.38
CA ALA A 172 2.35 -9.80 5.21
C ALA A 172 2.95 -9.03 6.38
N GLN A 173 3.66 -7.94 6.11
CA GLN A 173 4.29 -7.13 7.15
C GLN A 173 3.92 -5.66 6.96
N ALA A 174 3.51 -5.00 8.04
CA ALA A 174 3.26 -3.57 8.08
C ALA A 174 4.32 -2.91 8.96
N GLY A 175 5.08 -1.96 8.40
CA GLY A 175 6.21 -1.30 9.05
C GLY A 175 6.12 0.22 8.96
N GLY A 176 6.77 0.90 9.90
CA GLY A 176 6.87 2.36 9.93
C GLY A 176 7.17 2.87 11.33
N LYS A 177 6.97 4.17 11.56
CA LYS A 177 7.18 4.79 12.86
C LYS A 177 5.88 4.95 13.65
N VAL A 178 5.95 4.66 14.94
CA VAL A 178 4.92 4.98 15.95
C VAL A 178 5.60 5.72 17.08
N ASP A 179 5.16 6.94 17.38
CA ASP A 179 5.79 7.84 18.35
C ASP A 179 7.31 8.01 18.13
N GLY A 180 7.69 8.15 16.86
CA GLY A 180 9.09 8.30 16.43
C GLY A 180 9.94 7.03 16.48
N LYS A 181 9.39 5.89 16.96
CA LYS A 181 10.09 4.61 17.08
C LYS A 181 9.68 3.65 15.97
N ASP A 182 10.66 2.94 15.42
CA ASP A 182 10.39 1.94 14.40
C ASP A 182 9.57 0.78 14.97
N ARG A 183 8.49 0.46 14.27
CA ARG A 183 7.55 -0.61 14.57
C ARG A 183 7.26 -1.42 13.31
N GLU A 184 7.17 -2.72 13.52
CA GLU A 184 6.79 -3.68 12.50
C GLU A 184 5.82 -4.68 13.11
N VAL A 185 4.77 -5.00 12.35
CA VAL A 185 3.80 -6.03 12.66
C VAL A 185 3.86 -7.06 11.54
N THR A 186 4.03 -8.33 11.89
CA THR A 186 4.08 -9.44 10.94
C THR A 186 2.85 -10.32 11.10
N TYR A 187 2.21 -10.64 9.99
CA TYR A 187 1.04 -11.51 9.86
C TYR A 187 1.46 -12.78 9.12
N PRO A 188 1.91 -13.83 9.85
CA PRO A 188 2.19 -15.12 9.26
C PRO A 188 0.88 -15.85 8.92
N MET A 189 0.72 -16.23 7.66
CA MET A 189 -0.46 -16.90 7.13
C MET A 189 -0.08 -18.15 6.34
N HIS A 190 -1.00 -19.09 6.26
CA HIS A 190 -0.92 -20.25 5.37
C HIS A 190 -2.12 -20.23 4.42
N ARG A 191 -1.95 -20.88 3.27
CA ARG A 191 -3.02 -21.02 2.30
C ARG A 191 -4.13 -21.95 2.82
N VAL A 192 -5.37 -21.53 2.63
CA VAL A 192 -6.56 -22.34 2.89
C VAL A 192 -7.47 -22.41 1.67
N ASP A 193 -8.30 -23.44 1.61
CA ASP A 193 -9.41 -23.49 0.67
C ASP A 193 -10.42 -22.38 1.00
N CYS A 194 -10.79 -21.60 -0.01
CA CYS A 194 -11.62 -20.41 0.17
C CYS A 194 -13.06 -20.69 0.59
N VAL A 195 -13.54 -21.93 0.41
CA VAL A 195 -14.92 -22.29 0.72
C VAL A 195 -14.99 -22.95 2.10
N THR A 196 -14.07 -23.87 2.37
CA THR A 196 -14.09 -24.74 3.55
C THR A 196 -13.19 -24.25 4.68
N GLY A 197 -12.21 -23.38 4.39
CA GLY A 197 -11.17 -22.99 5.35
C GLY A 197 -10.19 -24.11 5.71
N ALA A 198 -10.27 -25.26 5.02
CA ALA A 198 -9.32 -26.34 5.22
C ALA A 198 -7.92 -25.94 4.72
N LEU A 199 -6.86 -26.46 5.34
CA LEU A 199 -5.50 -26.26 4.85
C LEU A 199 -5.43 -26.69 3.37
N ALA A 200 -4.95 -25.80 2.51
CA ALA A 200 -4.75 -26.16 1.12
C ALA A 200 -3.60 -27.18 1.02
N SER A 201 -3.80 -28.23 0.23
CA SER A 201 -2.71 -29.10 -0.19
C SER A 201 -1.84 -28.32 -1.18
N ASP A 202 -0.52 -28.31 -0.97
CA ASP A 202 0.44 -27.71 -1.90
C ASP A 202 0.38 -28.34 -3.30
#